data_AF-A0A2A5CSX3-F1
#
_entry.id   AF-A0A2A5CSX3-F1
#
_cell.length_a   1.000
_cell.length_b   1.000
_cell.length_c   1.000
_cell.angle_alpha   90.00
_cell.angle_beta   90.00
_cell.angle_gamma   90.00
#
_symmetry.space_group_name_H-M   'P 1'
#
loop_
_entity.id
_entity.type
_entity.pdbx_description
1 polymer ?
#
loop_
_entity_poly.entity_id
_entity_poly.type
_entity_poly.pdbx_seq_one_letter_code
_entity_poly.pdbx_strand_id
1 'polypeptide(L)'
;MLDIPDLCRIEDTEKEDMQELCMEMTHAVYPHDKVYGDYCSIQEYINCPPEKVYQYLAETSNFLEWTFSLRDMEYSEQDDVYTFTDAIGGKTKCFCRTVCSPDAMTVDYHCAWDQEKKLWMIYLMRVVPAELVFGKPGSVVLWTNCCHPYYNNNPHPELAPTDRKVWVGDMWPMFYAGHTIEMQNLKKILEYRHANQS
;
A
#
# COMPACT_ATOMS: atom_id res chain seq x y z
N MET A 1 20.70 32.54 -5.53
CA MET A 1 19.72 31.58 -4.99
C MET A 1 18.53 32.41 -4.54
N LEU A 2 17.29 31.99 -4.81
CA LEU A 2 16.12 32.73 -4.31
C LEU A 2 16.07 32.59 -2.79
N ASP A 3 15.80 33.69 -2.10
CA ASP A 3 15.58 33.72 -0.65
C ASP A 3 14.16 33.22 -0.38
N ILE A 4 14.05 32.04 0.24
CA ILE A 4 12.78 31.36 0.50
C ILE A 4 12.56 31.42 2.01
N PRO A 5 11.53 32.12 2.50
CA PRO A 5 11.23 32.21 3.93
C PRO A 5 11.08 30.83 4.58
N ASP A 6 11.50 30.73 5.85
CA ASP A 6 11.39 29.56 6.73
C ASP A 6 12.12 28.30 6.26
N LEU A 7 13.04 28.46 5.29
CA LEU A 7 13.85 27.36 4.82
C LEU A 7 14.99 27.10 5.82
N CYS A 8 14.98 25.93 6.45
CA CYS A 8 16.03 25.52 7.37
C CYS A 8 17.22 24.92 6.61
N ARG A 9 18.34 25.64 6.55
CA ARG A 9 19.57 25.25 5.85
C ARG A 9 20.81 25.53 6.67
N ILE A 10 21.92 24.88 6.33
CA ILE A 10 23.18 25.10 7.04
C ILE A 10 23.73 26.53 6.85
N GLU A 11 23.33 27.22 5.80
CA GLU A 11 23.71 28.61 5.55
C GLU A 11 22.99 29.63 6.44
N ASP A 12 21.83 29.29 7.01
CA ASP A 12 20.95 30.20 7.78
C ASP A 12 20.46 29.66 9.13
N THR A 13 20.75 28.41 9.45
CA THR A 13 20.39 27.72 10.69
C THR A 13 21.64 27.11 11.32
N GLU A 14 21.94 27.49 12.56
CA GLU A 14 23.06 26.91 13.29
C GLU A 14 22.81 25.42 13.60
N LYS A 15 23.88 24.64 13.76
CA LYS A 15 23.77 23.19 13.95
C LYS A 15 23.01 22.83 15.23
N GLU A 16 23.24 23.60 16.28
CA GLU A 16 22.61 23.45 17.58
C GLU A 16 21.09 23.70 17.48
N ASP A 17 20.67 24.73 16.76
CA ASP A 17 19.26 25.04 16.53
C ASP A 17 18.58 23.92 15.73
N MET A 18 19.24 23.41 14.67
CA MET A 18 18.76 22.26 13.91
C MET A 18 18.66 21.00 14.77
N GLN A 19 19.58 20.80 15.71
CA GLN A 19 19.54 19.67 16.63
C GLN A 19 18.35 19.78 17.60
N GLU A 20 18.05 20.98 18.11
CA GLU A 20 16.89 21.23 18.97
C GLU A 20 15.58 20.95 18.23
N LEU A 21 15.42 21.48 17.01
CA LEU A 21 14.25 21.19 16.16
C LEU A 21 14.07 19.68 15.91
N CYS A 22 15.15 18.94 15.64
CA CYS A 22 15.11 17.49 15.50
C CYS A 22 14.65 16.80 16.80
N MET A 23 15.13 17.25 17.95
CA MET A 23 14.75 16.69 19.24
C MET A 23 13.29 16.95 19.58
N GLU A 24 12.76 18.13 19.25
CA GLU A 24 11.34 18.46 19.43
C GLU A 24 10.42 17.56 18.61
N MET A 25 10.81 17.18 17.38
CA MET A 25 10.02 16.29 16.53
C MET A 25 10.16 14.79 16.90
N THR A 26 11.20 14.43 17.66
CA THR A 26 11.53 13.03 17.95
C THR A 26 10.89 12.59 19.26
N HIS A 27 9.72 11.95 19.16
CA HIS A 27 9.00 11.43 20.31
C HIS A 27 9.15 9.90 20.45
N ALA A 28 9.07 9.40 21.68
CA ALA A 28 9.05 7.96 21.96
C ALA A 28 7.72 7.30 21.57
N VAL A 29 6.63 8.08 21.53
CA VAL A 29 5.28 7.64 21.19
C VAL A 29 4.65 8.69 20.31
N TYR A 30 4.00 8.26 19.23
CA TYR A 30 3.24 9.12 18.34
C TYR A 30 1.77 8.72 18.36
N PRO A 31 0.83 9.68 18.33
CA PRO A 31 -0.58 9.40 18.10
C PRO A 31 -0.80 8.68 16.76
N HIS A 32 -1.72 7.72 16.73
CA HIS A 32 -1.97 6.90 15.54
C HIS A 32 -2.36 7.74 14.31
N ASP A 33 -3.22 8.74 14.49
CA ASP A 33 -3.67 9.66 13.44
C ASP A 33 -2.55 10.56 12.92
N LYS A 34 -1.55 10.88 13.76
CA LYS A 34 -0.37 11.65 13.32
C LYS A 34 0.57 10.83 12.44
N VAL A 35 0.57 9.51 12.56
CA VAL A 35 1.40 8.63 11.73
C VAL A 35 0.62 8.11 10.52
N TYR A 36 -0.65 7.72 10.71
CA TYR A 36 -1.46 6.99 9.73
C TYR A 36 -2.72 7.72 9.24
N GLY A 37 -2.92 8.98 9.65
CA GLY A 37 -4.11 9.76 9.30
C GLY A 37 -4.20 10.05 7.79
N ASP A 38 -3.18 10.68 7.23
CA ASP A 38 -3.17 11.05 5.80
C ASP A 38 -2.48 10.01 4.91
N TYR A 39 -1.52 9.28 5.48
CA TYR A 39 -0.71 8.28 4.76
C TYR A 39 -0.60 7.03 5.60
N CYS A 40 -0.87 5.87 5.02
CA CYS A 40 -0.65 4.58 5.67
C CYS A 40 0.52 3.86 5.00
N SER A 41 1.69 3.86 5.64
CA SER A 41 2.89 3.20 5.14
C SER A 41 3.30 2.02 6.02
N ILE A 42 3.60 0.89 5.41
CA ILE A 42 4.20 -0.29 6.05
C ILE A 42 5.35 -0.83 5.20
N GLN A 43 6.20 -1.64 5.83
CA GLN A 43 7.36 -2.23 5.17
C GLN A 43 7.72 -3.57 5.80
N GLU A 44 8.29 -4.47 5.01
CA GLU A 44 8.74 -5.78 5.49
C GLU A 44 9.91 -6.31 4.67
N TYR A 45 10.83 -7.01 5.33
CA TYR A 45 11.86 -7.83 4.69
C TYR A 45 11.28 -9.20 4.32
N ILE A 46 11.54 -9.67 3.10
CA ILE A 46 11.13 -10.99 2.60
C ILE A 46 12.38 -11.73 2.13
N ASN A 47 12.60 -12.94 2.67
CA ASN A 47 13.67 -13.84 2.26
C ASN A 47 13.34 -14.53 0.92
N CYS A 48 13.27 -13.73 -0.14
CA CYS A 48 13.01 -14.15 -1.52
C CYS A 48 13.71 -13.14 -2.46
N PRO A 49 14.29 -13.57 -3.60
CA PRO A 49 14.91 -12.67 -4.56
C PRO A 49 13.96 -11.57 -5.07
N PRO A 50 14.42 -10.31 -5.21
CA PRO A 50 13.58 -9.16 -5.54
C PRO A 50 12.83 -9.31 -6.87
N GLU A 51 13.42 -9.96 -7.86
CA GLU A 51 12.78 -10.22 -9.15
C GLU A 51 11.56 -11.15 -8.98
N LYS A 52 11.66 -12.16 -8.12
CA LYS A 52 10.54 -13.08 -7.83
C LYS A 52 9.44 -12.39 -7.05
N VAL A 53 9.81 -11.56 -6.06
CA VAL A 53 8.84 -10.77 -5.28
C VAL A 53 8.11 -9.78 -6.19
N TYR A 54 8.85 -9.05 -7.04
CA TYR A 54 8.29 -8.10 -8.00
C TYR A 54 7.35 -8.78 -8.99
N GLN A 55 7.78 -9.88 -9.62
CA GLN A 55 6.94 -10.63 -10.57
C GLN A 55 5.65 -11.14 -9.93
N TYR A 56 5.73 -11.60 -8.69
CA TYR A 56 4.54 -12.05 -7.95
C TYR A 56 3.56 -10.91 -7.66
N LEU A 57 4.07 -9.73 -7.28
CA LEU A 57 3.23 -8.55 -7.05
C LEU A 57 2.64 -8.00 -8.36
N ALA A 58 3.42 -8.00 -9.45
CA ALA A 58 2.98 -7.50 -10.76
C ALA A 58 1.80 -8.29 -11.36
N GLU A 59 1.55 -9.52 -10.89
CA GLU A 59 0.47 -10.37 -11.34
C GLU A 59 -0.77 -10.21 -10.44
N THR A 60 -1.79 -9.51 -10.95
CA THR A 60 -3.02 -9.16 -10.22
C THR A 60 -3.75 -10.38 -9.68
N SER A 61 -3.70 -11.51 -10.38
CA SER A 61 -4.40 -12.74 -9.96
C SER A 61 -3.89 -13.31 -8.64
N ASN A 62 -2.65 -12.98 -8.24
CA ASN A 62 -2.09 -13.40 -6.96
C ASN A 62 -2.78 -12.76 -5.75
N PHE A 63 -3.62 -11.73 -5.94
CA PHE A 63 -4.47 -11.18 -4.88
C PHE A 63 -5.26 -12.26 -4.15
N LEU A 64 -5.71 -13.29 -4.87
CA LEU A 64 -6.48 -14.41 -4.33
C LEU A 64 -5.75 -15.19 -3.23
N GLU A 65 -4.42 -15.13 -3.21
CA GLU A 65 -3.60 -15.89 -2.26
C GLU A 65 -3.28 -15.11 -0.98
N TRP A 66 -2.88 -13.84 -1.10
CA TRP A 66 -2.28 -13.10 0.01
C TRP A 66 -3.21 -12.08 0.66
N THR A 67 -4.19 -11.56 -0.08
CA THR A 67 -5.18 -10.63 0.46
C THR A 67 -6.17 -11.36 1.37
N PHE A 68 -6.63 -10.66 2.40
CA PHE A 68 -7.53 -11.21 3.39
C PHE A 68 -8.91 -11.53 2.78
N SER A 69 -9.45 -10.65 1.93
CA SER A 69 -10.87 -10.68 1.57
C SER A 69 -11.21 -10.73 0.08
N LEU A 70 -10.26 -10.50 -0.85
CA LEU A 70 -10.58 -10.47 -2.28
C LEU A 70 -10.64 -11.88 -2.86
N ARG A 71 -11.81 -12.28 -3.38
CA ARG A 71 -12.07 -13.60 -3.98
C ARG A 71 -12.87 -13.45 -5.28
N ASP A 72 -13.19 -14.57 -5.91
CA ASP A 72 -14.07 -14.65 -7.08
C ASP A 72 -13.64 -13.70 -8.21
N MET A 73 -12.38 -13.84 -8.65
CA MET A 73 -11.79 -12.98 -9.66
C MET A 73 -12.36 -13.22 -11.05
N GLU A 74 -12.67 -12.13 -11.74
CA GLU A 74 -12.98 -12.09 -13.17
C GLU A 74 -12.13 -11.02 -13.86
N TYR A 75 -11.77 -11.21 -15.13
CA TYR A 75 -11.04 -10.22 -15.92
C TYR A 75 -11.87 -9.81 -17.14
N SER A 76 -12.03 -8.50 -17.35
CA SER A 76 -12.62 -7.93 -18.56
C SER A 76 -11.51 -7.49 -19.50
N GLU A 77 -11.33 -8.21 -20.62
CA GLU A 77 -10.42 -7.79 -21.70
C GLU A 77 -10.83 -6.46 -22.33
N GLN A 78 -12.13 -6.18 -22.41
CA GLN A 78 -12.66 -4.97 -23.04
C GLN A 78 -12.29 -3.70 -22.26
N ASP A 79 -12.32 -3.77 -20.93
CA ASP A 79 -12.12 -2.62 -20.05
C ASP A 79 -10.74 -2.65 -19.37
N ASP A 80 -9.96 -3.70 -19.61
CA ASP A 80 -8.66 -3.99 -18.99
C ASP A 80 -8.71 -3.78 -17.47
N VAL A 81 -9.63 -4.52 -16.82
CA VAL A 81 -9.88 -4.41 -15.39
C VAL A 81 -10.19 -5.77 -14.79
N TYR A 82 -9.64 -6.01 -13.62
CA TYR A 82 -9.98 -7.16 -12.78
C TYR A 82 -11.12 -6.78 -11.86
N THR A 83 -12.07 -7.70 -11.68
CA THR A 83 -13.15 -7.59 -10.70
C THR A 83 -12.97 -8.69 -9.66
N PHE A 84 -13.18 -8.35 -8.40
CA PHE A 84 -13.17 -9.25 -7.25
C PHE A 84 -14.44 -9.04 -6.43
N THR A 85 -14.80 -10.05 -5.63
CA THR A 85 -15.69 -9.87 -4.49
C THR A 85 -14.86 -9.61 -3.24
N ASP A 86 -15.13 -8.50 -2.54
CA ASP A 86 -14.52 -8.15 -1.27
C ASP A 86 -15.45 -8.52 -0.11
N ALA A 87 -15.07 -9.58 0.61
CA ALA A 87 -15.84 -10.12 1.72
C ALA A 87 -15.97 -9.18 2.92
N ILE A 88 -15.09 -8.18 3.09
CA ILE A 88 -15.23 -7.17 4.17
C ILE A 88 -16.49 -6.35 3.94
N GLY A 89 -16.75 -5.97 2.68
CA GLY A 89 -17.97 -5.28 2.27
C GLY A 89 -19.15 -6.24 1.99
N GLY A 90 -19.08 -7.50 2.39
CA GLY A 90 -20.07 -8.52 2.05
C GLY A 90 -19.92 -9.01 0.60
N LYS A 91 -20.92 -8.76 -0.25
CA LYS A 91 -20.85 -9.05 -1.70
C LYS A 91 -20.45 -7.81 -2.50
N THR A 92 -19.49 -7.05 -1.98
CA THR A 92 -19.03 -5.81 -2.62
C THR A 92 -18.12 -6.13 -3.79
N LYS A 93 -18.38 -5.52 -4.95
CA LYS A 93 -17.46 -5.59 -6.08
C LYS A 93 -16.29 -4.64 -5.84
N CYS A 94 -15.07 -5.15 -5.99
CA CYS A 94 -13.84 -4.39 -6.01
C CYS A 94 -13.19 -4.51 -7.38
N PHE A 95 -12.92 -3.37 -8.03
CA PHE A 95 -12.30 -3.30 -9.33
C PHE A 95 -10.83 -2.94 -9.17
N CYS A 96 -9.94 -3.52 -9.96
CA CYS A 96 -8.50 -3.32 -9.86
C CYS A 96 -7.84 -3.25 -11.25
N ARG A 97 -6.90 -2.31 -11.41
CA ARG A 97 -5.91 -2.31 -12.50
C ARG A 97 -4.52 -2.21 -11.88
N THR A 98 -3.59 -3.04 -12.34
CA THR A 98 -2.20 -3.02 -11.90
C THR A 98 -1.35 -2.20 -12.87
N VAL A 99 -0.58 -1.25 -12.36
CA VAL A 99 0.39 -0.45 -13.13
C VAL A 99 1.79 -0.78 -12.64
N CYS A 100 2.66 -1.21 -13.54
CA CYS A 100 3.99 -1.70 -13.18
C CYS A 100 5.10 -0.88 -13.83
N SER A 101 6.22 -0.72 -13.11
CA SER A 101 7.49 -0.24 -13.65
C SER A 101 8.61 -1.21 -13.28
N PRO A 102 9.05 -2.09 -14.20
CA PRO A 102 10.09 -3.08 -13.92
C PRO A 102 11.43 -2.45 -13.53
N ASP A 103 11.82 -1.36 -14.18
CA ASP A 103 13.10 -0.69 -13.94
C ASP A 103 13.19 -0.09 -12.54
N ALA A 104 12.06 0.34 -11.98
CA ALA A 104 11.95 0.87 -10.62
C ALA A 104 11.46 -0.17 -9.60
N MET A 105 11.08 -1.36 -10.05
CA MET A 105 10.38 -2.40 -9.30
C MET A 105 9.18 -1.87 -8.50
N THR A 106 8.38 -1.01 -9.13
CA THR A 106 7.14 -0.48 -8.53
C THR A 106 5.93 -1.19 -9.10
N VAL A 107 4.93 -1.40 -8.24
CA VAL A 107 3.64 -1.99 -8.59
C VAL A 107 2.57 -1.16 -7.89
N ASP A 108 1.73 -0.49 -8.67
CA ASP A 108 0.63 0.30 -8.15
C ASP A 108 -0.68 -0.43 -8.44
N TYR A 109 -1.44 -0.76 -7.40
CA TYR A 109 -2.79 -1.31 -7.57
C TYR A 109 -3.79 -0.18 -7.46
N HIS A 110 -4.45 0.12 -8.57
CA HIS A 110 -5.48 1.13 -8.64
C HIS A 110 -6.81 0.43 -8.46
N CYS A 111 -7.48 0.66 -7.33
CA CYS A 111 -8.71 -0.04 -6.98
C CYS A 111 -9.88 0.91 -6.72
N ALA A 112 -11.11 0.39 -6.78
CA ALA A 112 -12.28 1.03 -6.19
C ALA A 112 -13.34 -0.01 -5.84
N TRP A 113 -14.04 0.20 -4.73
CA TRP A 113 -15.33 -0.46 -4.53
C TRP A 113 -16.39 0.12 -5.46
N ASP A 114 -17.36 -0.72 -5.82
CA ASP A 114 -18.63 -0.39 -6.47
C ASP A 114 -18.58 0.08 -7.94
N GLN A 115 -17.44 0.57 -8.43
CA GLN A 115 -17.31 1.06 -9.81
C GLN A 115 -15.87 0.98 -10.36
N GLU A 116 -15.76 0.88 -11.68
CA GLU A 116 -14.48 0.75 -12.40
C GLU A 116 -13.95 2.05 -13.05
N LYS A 117 -14.75 3.12 -13.07
CA LYS A 117 -14.47 4.35 -13.85
C LYS A 117 -13.37 5.22 -13.24
N LYS A 118 -13.34 5.31 -11.91
CA LYS A 118 -12.35 6.08 -11.15
C LYS A 118 -11.78 5.20 -10.04
N LEU A 119 -10.65 4.56 -10.31
CA LEU A 119 -9.95 3.70 -9.37
C LEU A 119 -9.12 4.58 -8.41
N TRP A 120 -9.71 4.95 -7.27
CA TRP A 120 -9.21 5.98 -6.35
C TRP A 120 -8.52 5.42 -5.10
N MET A 121 -8.71 4.14 -4.79
CA MET A 121 -7.99 3.43 -3.72
C MET A 121 -6.67 2.94 -4.30
N ILE A 122 -5.61 3.73 -4.14
CA ILE A 122 -4.32 3.44 -4.76
C ILE A 122 -3.36 2.86 -3.72
N TYR A 123 -2.84 1.68 -4.01
CA TYR A 123 -1.87 0.94 -3.20
C TYR A 123 -0.52 1.00 -3.91
N LEU A 124 0.41 1.78 -3.37
CA LEU A 124 1.72 2.04 -3.96
C LEU A 124 2.74 1.06 -3.38
N MET A 125 3.23 0.13 -4.19
CA MET A 125 4.21 -0.87 -3.76
C MET A 125 5.56 -0.62 -4.40
N ARG A 126 6.63 -0.89 -3.65
CA ARG A 126 7.99 -0.93 -4.18
C ARG A 126 8.77 -2.10 -3.62
N VAL A 127 9.42 -2.84 -4.50
CA VAL A 127 10.40 -3.86 -4.11
C VAL A 127 11.80 -3.25 -4.20
N VAL A 128 12.59 -3.42 -3.14
CA VAL A 128 13.98 -2.97 -3.07
C VAL A 128 14.86 -4.18 -2.79
N PRO A 129 15.93 -4.43 -3.57
CA PRO A 129 16.90 -5.47 -3.25
C PRO A 129 17.49 -5.27 -1.85
N ALA A 130 17.38 -6.27 -0.97
CA ALA A 130 17.89 -6.15 0.40
C ALA A 130 19.42 -6.04 0.44
N GLU A 131 20.11 -6.50 -0.60
CA GLU A 131 21.57 -6.34 -0.73
C GLU A 131 21.95 -4.86 -0.77
N LEU A 132 21.14 -4.02 -1.43
CA LEU A 132 21.39 -2.59 -1.56
C LEU A 132 21.21 -1.83 -0.24
N VAL A 133 20.24 -2.23 0.59
CA VAL A 133 19.82 -1.46 1.77
C VAL A 133 20.19 -2.08 3.11
N PHE A 134 20.47 -3.40 3.13
CA PHE A 134 20.86 -4.15 4.33
C PHE A 134 22.13 -4.98 4.15
N GLY A 135 22.74 -5.04 2.96
CA GLY A 135 23.96 -5.83 2.71
C GLY A 135 23.76 -7.34 2.91
N LYS A 136 22.54 -7.85 2.64
CA LYS A 136 22.22 -9.27 2.68
C LYS A 136 21.23 -9.66 1.57
N PRO A 137 21.20 -10.93 1.12
CA PRO A 137 20.22 -11.39 0.13
C PRO A 137 18.77 -11.20 0.59
N GLY A 138 17.85 -11.09 -0.36
CA GLY A 138 16.41 -10.96 -0.11
C GLY A 138 15.84 -9.66 -0.66
N SER A 139 14.66 -9.29 -0.17
CA SER A 139 13.89 -8.13 -0.62
C SER A 139 13.37 -7.32 0.54
N VAL A 140 13.18 -6.02 0.33
CA VAL A 140 12.33 -5.16 1.16
C VAL A 140 11.13 -4.75 0.32
N VAL A 141 9.92 -4.96 0.84
CA VAL A 141 8.70 -4.45 0.23
C VAL A 141 8.22 -3.25 1.02
N LEU A 142 8.01 -2.13 0.33
CA LEU A 142 7.39 -0.92 0.84
C LEU A 142 5.97 -0.85 0.29
N TRP A 143 5.00 -0.47 1.12
CA TRP A 143 3.61 -0.31 0.75
C TRP A 143 3.06 0.97 1.38
N THR A 144 2.59 1.90 0.56
CA THR A 144 1.90 3.12 1.00
C THR A 144 0.52 3.27 0.36
N ASN A 145 -0.46 3.71 1.15
CA ASN A 145 -1.71 4.29 0.66
C ASN A 145 -1.81 5.75 1.12
N CYS A 146 -2.51 6.58 0.34
CA CYS A 146 -2.88 7.94 0.72
C CYS A 146 -4.39 8.00 1.02
N CYS A 147 -4.78 8.76 2.04
CA CYS A 147 -6.18 8.94 2.44
C CYS A 147 -6.92 9.83 1.43
N HIS A 148 -7.28 9.28 0.28
CA HIS A 148 -8.08 9.99 -0.72
C HIS A 148 -9.39 10.53 -0.07
N PRO A 149 -9.88 11.73 -0.43
CA PRO A 149 -11.08 12.32 0.16
C PRO A 149 -12.35 11.44 0.15
N TYR A 150 -12.40 10.45 -0.74
CA TYR A 150 -13.51 9.49 -0.83
C TYR A 150 -13.55 8.47 0.31
N TYR A 151 -12.44 8.25 1.04
CA TYR A 151 -12.52 7.53 2.30
C TYR A 151 -13.45 8.28 3.29
N ASN A 152 -13.33 9.60 3.39
CA ASN A 152 -14.20 10.39 4.26
C ASN A 152 -15.60 10.66 3.68
N ASN A 153 -15.73 10.70 2.35
CA ASN A 153 -16.98 11.03 1.67
C ASN A 153 -17.24 10.09 0.49
N ASN A 154 -18.03 9.05 0.70
CA ASN A 154 -18.38 8.12 -0.38
C ASN A 154 -19.05 8.89 -1.54
N PRO A 155 -18.45 8.89 -2.75
CA PRO A 155 -18.98 9.64 -3.89
C PRO A 155 -20.22 8.99 -4.53
N HIS A 156 -20.46 7.69 -4.27
CA HIS A 156 -21.48 6.87 -4.91
C HIS A 156 -22.20 5.94 -3.92
N PRO A 157 -22.82 6.47 -2.85
CA PRO A 157 -23.53 5.64 -1.86
C PRO A 157 -24.66 4.81 -2.48
N GLU A 158 -25.23 5.25 -3.61
CA GLU A 158 -26.28 4.56 -4.37
C GLU A 158 -25.81 3.26 -5.04
N LEU A 159 -24.51 3.07 -5.25
CA LEU A 159 -23.96 1.86 -5.86
C LEU A 159 -23.62 0.79 -4.82
N ALA A 160 -23.66 1.14 -3.53
CA ALA A 160 -23.39 0.20 -2.45
C ALA A 160 -24.41 -0.95 -2.43
N PRO A 161 -23.99 -2.20 -2.17
CA PRO A 161 -24.92 -3.28 -1.86
C PRO A 161 -25.86 -2.88 -0.72
N THR A 162 -27.16 -3.20 -0.85
CA THR A 162 -28.21 -2.75 0.09
C THR A 162 -28.00 -3.25 1.52
N ASP A 163 -27.29 -4.37 1.70
CA ASP A 163 -26.98 -4.99 2.98
C ASP A 163 -25.62 -4.58 3.56
N ARG A 164 -24.83 -3.77 2.83
CA ARG A 164 -23.52 -3.33 3.29
C ARG A 164 -23.65 -2.30 4.42
N LYS A 165 -23.09 -2.64 5.58
CA LYS A 165 -23.16 -1.82 6.81
C LYS A 165 -21.98 -0.87 7.00
N VAL A 166 -20.89 -1.07 6.26
CA VAL A 166 -19.63 -0.34 6.43
C VAL A 166 -19.17 0.24 5.10
N TRP A 167 -18.64 1.45 5.14
CA TRP A 167 -17.89 2.04 4.04
C TRP A 167 -16.41 1.68 4.21
N VAL A 168 -15.68 1.50 3.10
CA VAL A 168 -14.23 1.22 3.16
C VAL A 168 -13.47 2.31 3.92
N GLY A 169 -13.94 3.56 3.89
CA GLY A 169 -13.39 4.66 4.67
C GLY A 169 -13.50 4.52 6.18
N ASP A 170 -14.55 3.85 6.67
CA ASP A 170 -14.69 3.57 8.10
C ASP A 170 -13.56 2.65 8.62
N MET A 171 -12.94 1.90 7.70
CA MET A 171 -11.84 0.98 8.00
C MET A 171 -10.46 1.64 7.90
N TRP A 172 -10.34 2.87 7.37
CA TRP A 172 -9.06 3.57 7.19
C TRP A 172 -8.19 3.61 8.46
N PRO A 173 -8.73 3.92 9.66
CA PRO A 173 -7.93 3.90 10.89
C PRO A 173 -7.32 2.54 11.24
N MET A 174 -7.79 1.45 10.63
CA MET A 174 -7.27 0.09 10.84
C MET A 174 -6.43 -0.42 9.65
N PHE A 175 -6.24 0.38 8.60
CA PHE A 175 -5.48 -0.05 7.41
C PHE A 175 -4.07 -0.49 7.75
N TYR A 176 -3.38 0.22 8.66
CA TYR A 176 -2.05 -0.21 9.13
C TYR A 176 -2.06 -1.67 9.58
N ALA A 177 -3.02 -2.06 10.43
CA ALA A 177 -3.11 -3.42 10.95
C ALA A 177 -3.55 -4.42 9.86
N GLY A 178 -4.54 -4.07 9.06
CA GLY A 178 -5.03 -4.92 7.96
C GLY A 178 -3.94 -5.21 6.93
N HIS A 179 -3.29 -4.17 6.43
CA HIS A 179 -2.18 -4.30 5.47
C HIS A 179 -1.00 -5.04 6.09
N THR A 180 -0.69 -4.85 7.38
CA THR A 180 0.36 -5.62 8.05
C THR A 180 0.05 -7.11 8.03
N ILE A 181 -1.19 -7.51 8.29
CA ILE A 181 -1.61 -8.93 8.22
C ILE A 181 -1.42 -9.47 6.80
N GLU A 182 -1.86 -8.73 5.78
CA GLU A 182 -1.72 -9.14 4.39
C GLU A 182 -0.25 -9.18 3.92
N MET A 183 0.59 -8.24 4.37
CA MET A 183 2.04 -8.26 4.16
C MET A 183 2.68 -9.52 4.77
N GLN A 184 2.22 -9.96 5.95
CA GLN A 184 2.68 -11.21 6.54
C GLN A 184 2.22 -12.45 5.75
N ASN A 185 1.04 -12.43 5.13
CA ASN A 185 0.62 -13.49 4.21
C ASN A 185 1.54 -13.55 2.99
N LEU A 186 1.77 -12.39 2.34
CA LEU A 186 2.66 -12.24 1.20
C LEU A 186 4.07 -12.79 1.51
N LYS A 187 4.66 -12.35 2.64
CA LYS A 187 5.96 -12.84 3.12
C LYS A 187 5.98 -14.35 3.24
N LYS A 188 5.01 -14.93 3.96
CA LYS A 188 4.93 -16.38 4.18
C LYS A 188 4.85 -17.17 2.88
N ILE A 189 3.99 -16.73 1.94
CA ILE A 189 3.81 -17.40 0.65
C ILE A 189 5.12 -17.38 -0.14
N LEU A 190 5.75 -16.20 -0.25
CA LEU A 190 6.95 -16.02 -1.06
C LEU A 190 8.18 -16.75 -0.49
N GLU A 191 8.39 -16.68 0.83
CA GLU A 191 9.49 -17.39 1.48
C GLU A 191 9.30 -18.91 1.39
N TYR A 192 8.06 -19.39 1.60
CA TYR A 192 7.76 -20.80 1.47
C TYR A 192 8.00 -21.31 0.05
N ARG A 193 7.49 -20.61 -0.98
CA ARG A 193 7.72 -20.97 -2.37
C ARG A 193 9.20 -20.92 -2.73
N HIS A 194 9.93 -19.89 -2.30
CA HIS A 194 11.35 -19.79 -2.57
C HIS A 194 12.15 -20.95 -1.97
N ALA A 195 11.81 -21.39 -0.76
CA ALA A 195 12.48 -22.50 -0.09
C ALA A 195 12.14 -23.90 -0.67
N ASN A 196 11.02 -24.03 -1.40
CA ASN A 196 10.48 -25.34 -1.83
C ASN A 196 10.37 -25.52 -3.34
N GLN A 197 10.68 -24.51 -4.14
CA GLN A 197 10.70 -24.60 -5.60
C GLN A 197 12.16 -24.64 -6.08
N SER A 198 12.64 -25.85 -6.34
CA SER A 198 13.92 -26.17 -7.02
C SER A 198 13.82 -25.94 -8.51
#